data_AF-A0AAT9G7Z6-F1
#
_entry.id   AF-A0AAT9G7Z6-F1
#
_cell.length_a   1.000
_cell.length_b   1.000
_cell.length_c   1.000
_cell.angle_alpha   90.00
_cell.angle_beta   90.00
_cell.angle_gamma   90.00
#
_symmetry.space_group_name_H-M   'P 1'
#
loop_
_entity.id
_entity.type
_entity.pdbx_description
1 polymer ?
#
loop_
_entity_poly.entity_id
_entity_poly.type
_entity_poly.pdbx_seq_one_letter_code
_entity_poly.pdbx_strand_id
1 'polypeptide(L)'
;MYELVGGKNDLKQMLIAEKNRLQSPRANLIKSSCVKIIEVLEEQIASITKEIDDLIAKDKLLQAKKETLQTISGIGTVVSNDLIALLPELGTLNRKQIASLVGVAPISNDSGNLSSI
;
A
#
# COMPACT_ATOMS: atom_id res chain seq x y z
N MET A 1 -4.07 3.74 11.84
CA MET A 1 -3.17 3.74 10.66
C MET A 1 -3.61 2.71 9.61
N TYR A 2 -3.95 1.47 9.98
CA TYR A 2 -4.48 0.48 9.03
C TYR A 2 -5.66 1.00 8.18
N GLU A 3 -6.67 1.60 8.82
CA GLU A 3 -7.82 2.20 8.12
C GLU A 3 -7.44 3.31 7.13
N LEU A 4 -6.45 4.15 7.47
CA LEU A 4 -5.95 5.21 6.59
C LEU A 4 -5.30 4.62 5.33
N VAL A 5 -4.51 3.55 5.49
CA VAL A 5 -3.91 2.86 4.33
C VAL A 5 -4.98 2.17 3.49
N GLY A 6 -5.98 1.54 4.12
CA GLY A 6 -7.14 0.97 3.43
C GLY A 6 -7.87 2.01 2.59
N GLY A 7 -8.30 3.11 3.21
CA GLY A 7 -9.00 4.19 2.50
C GLY A 7 -8.16 4.82 1.39
N LYS A 8 -6.85 5.02 1.60
CA LYS A 8 -5.93 5.48 0.55
C LYS A 8 -5.92 4.51 -0.65
N ASN A 9 -5.92 3.20 -0.40
CA ASN A 9 -5.91 2.19 -1.45
C ASN A 9 -7.24 2.17 -2.21
N ASP A 10 -8.38 2.31 -1.52
CA ASP A 10 -9.69 2.41 -2.16
C ASP A 10 -9.76 3.63 -3.09
N LEU A 11 -9.30 4.79 -2.64
CA LEU A 11 -9.22 6.00 -3.46
C LEU A 11 -8.29 5.82 -4.67
N LYS A 12 -7.15 5.13 -4.50
CA LYS A 12 -6.28 4.79 -5.64
C LYS A 12 -6.99 3.91 -6.66
N GLN A 13 -7.81 2.97 -6.24
CA GLN A 13 -8.59 2.14 -7.17
C GLN A 13 -9.64 2.98 -7.93
N MET A 14 -10.31 3.89 -7.24
CA MET A 14 -11.22 4.85 -7.88
C MET A 14 -10.47 5.75 -8.88
N LEU A 15 -9.26 6.22 -8.52
CA LEU A 15 -8.42 7.04 -9.39
C LEU A 15 -8.05 6.29 -10.67
N ILE A 16 -7.63 5.03 -10.56
CA ILE A 16 -7.32 4.18 -11.72
C ILE A 16 -8.57 4.00 -12.59
N ALA A 17 -9.72 3.69 -11.99
CA ALA A 17 -10.97 3.56 -12.71
C ALA A 17 -11.35 4.85 -13.46
N GLU A 18 -11.18 6.02 -12.83
CA GLU A 18 -11.51 7.30 -13.44
C GLU A 18 -10.51 7.72 -14.54
N LYS A 19 -9.21 7.40 -14.37
CA LYS A 19 -8.20 7.58 -15.42
C LYS A 19 -8.51 6.71 -16.63
N ASN A 20 -8.87 5.44 -16.44
CA ASN A 20 -9.28 4.54 -17.52
C ASN A 20 -10.54 5.06 -18.22
N ARG A 21 -11.49 5.58 -17.45
CA ARG A 21 -12.69 6.24 -17.94
C ARG A 21 -12.37 7.43 -18.86
N LEU A 22 -11.41 8.30 -18.48
CA LEU A 22 -11.01 9.46 -19.27
C LEU A 22 -10.47 9.09 -20.66
N GLN A 23 -9.83 7.92 -20.80
CA GLN A 23 -9.27 7.44 -22.07
C GLN A 23 -10.34 6.91 -23.06
N SER A 24 -11.58 6.66 -22.60
CA SER A 24 -12.68 6.17 -23.43
C SER A 24 -13.27 7.28 -24.33
N PRO A 25 -13.79 6.96 -25.53
CA PRO A 25 -14.53 7.91 -26.36
C PRO A 25 -15.78 8.44 -25.65
N ARG A 26 -15.84 9.76 -25.38
CA ARG A 26 -16.93 10.43 -24.65
C ARG A 26 -17.08 11.89 -25.05
N ALA A 27 -18.25 12.46 -24.78
CA ALA A 27 -18.53 13.89 -24.94
C ALA A 27 -17.61 14.76 -24.06
N ASN A 28 -17.28 15.97 -24.51
CA ASN A 28 -16.36 16.88 -23.82
C ASN A 28 -16.80 17.20 -22.38
N LEU A 29 -18.11 17.36 -22.15
CA LEU A 29 -18.66 17.60 -20.80
C LEU A 29 -18.24 16.49 -19.81
N ILE A 30 -18.34 15.22 -20.23
CA ILE A 30 -18.00 14.08 -19.39
C ILE A 30 -16.49 14.02 -19.16
N LYS A 31 -15.67 14.31 -20.18
CA LYS A 31 -14.21 14.39 -20.00
C LYS A 31 -13.82 15.43 -18.95
N SER A 32 -14.40 16.64 -19.01
CA SER A 32 -14.16 17.67 -18.00
C SER A 32 -14.61 17.25 -16.61
N SER A 33 -15.71 16.50 -16.49
CA SER A 33 -16.13 15.92 -15.21
C SER A 33 -15.13 14.88 -14.68
N CYS A 34 -14.63 13.98 -15.54
CA CYS A 34 -13.63 12.98 -15.17
C CYS A 34 -12.34 13.62 -14.65
N VAL A 35 -11.87 14.69 -15.32
CA VAL A 35 -10.66 15.42 -14.89
C VAL A 35 -10.84 16.00 -13.48
N LYS A 36 -11.98 16.65 -13.21
CA LYS A 36 -12.27 17.19 -11.87
C LYS A 36 -12.31 16.10 -10.79
N ILE A 37 -12.87 14.93 -11.10
CA ILE A 37 -12.90 13.80 -10.16
C ILE A 37 -11.48 13.28 -9.90
N ILE A 38 -10.66 13.17 -10.95
CA ILE A 38 -9.25 12.77 -10.82
C ILE A 38 -8.50 13.73 -9.90
N GLU A 39 -8.64 15.04 -10.09
CA GLU A 39 -8.00 16.06 -9.23
C GLU A 39 -8.40 15.88 -7.76
N VAL A 40 -9.70 15.74 -7.48
CA VAL A 40 -10.20 15.52 -6.11
C VAL A 40 -9.65 14.23 -5.51
N LEU A 41 -9.59 13.14 -6.27
CA LEU A 41 -9.05 11.87 -5.79
C LEU A 41 -7.55 11.96 -5.49
N GLU A 42 -6.78 12.65 -6.34
CA GLU A 42 -5.35 12.87 -6.12
C GLU A 42 -5.09 13.72 -4.87
N GLU A 43 -5.89 14.78 -4.65
CA GLU A 43 -5.82 15.59 -3.43
C GLU A 43 -6.14 14.80 -2.17
N GLN A 44 -7.19 13.97 -2.17
CA GLN A 44 -7.55 13.14 -1.02
C GLN A 44 -6.47 12.09 -0.72
N ILE A 45 -5.90 11.44 -1.74
CA ILE A 45 -4.78 10.50 -1.58
C ILE A 45 -3.58 11.22 -0.96
N ALA A 46 -3.26 12.43 -1.43
CA ALA A 46 -2.16 13.23 -0.88
C ALA A 46 -2.40 13.60 0.59
N SER A 47 -3.63 14.03 0.93
CA SER A 47 -4.01 14.37 2.30
C SER A 47 -3.89 13.19 3.25
N ILE A 48 -4.39 12.01 2.87
CA ILE A 48 -4.28 10.81 3.71
C ILE A 48 -2.82 10.34 3.82
N THR A 49 -2.07 10.42 2.73
CA THR A 49 -0.64 10.07 2.74
C THR A 49 0.14 10.96 3.70
N LYS A 50 -0.17 12.27 3.72
CA LYS A 50 0.43 13.22 4.66
C LYS A 50 0.04 12.92 6.11
N GLU A 51 -1.23 12.62 6.38
CA GLU A 51 -1.68 12.26 7.74
C GLU A 51 -0.94 11.02 8.26
N ILE A 52 -0.77 9.99 7.42
CA ILE A 52 0.03 8.80 7.78
C ILE A 52 1.47 9.20 8.11
N ASP A 53 2.07 10.07 7.29
CA ASP A 53 3.44 10.54 7.50
C ASP A 53 3.60 11.30 8.82
N ASP A 54 2.68 12.22 9.09
CA ASP A 54 2.64 13.03 10.30
C ASP A 54 2.44 12.18 11.56
N LEU A 55 1.60 11.13 11.49
CA LEU A 55 1.42 10.16 12.58
C LEU A 55 2.69 9.36 12.86
N ILE A 56 3.41 8.94 11.82
CA ILE A 56 4.69 8.23 11.96
C ILE A 56 5.77 9.17 12.53
N ALA A 57 5.84 10.41 12.05
CA ALA A 57 6.84 11.39 12.49
C ALA A 57 6.67 11.80 13.96
N LYS A 58 5.44 11.76 14.50
CA LYS A 58 5.14 12.04 15.92
C LYS A 58 5.68 10.96 16.87
N ASP A 59 5.84 9.73 16.40
CA ASP A 59 6.35 8.62 17.19
C ASP A 59 7.82 8.32 16.84
N LYS A 60 8.73 8.56 17.79
CA LYS A 60 10.16 8.37 17.60
C LYS A 60 10.54 6.94 17.21
N LEU A 61 9.82 5.94 17.70
CA LEU A 61 10.10 4.54 17.41
C LEU A 61 9.65 4.20 15.98
N LEU A 62 8.48 4.68 15.56
CA LEU A 62 8.02 4.50 14.18
C LEU A 62 8.90 5.26 13.18
N GLN A 63 9.32 6.47 13.52
CA GLN A 63 10.24 7.26 12.70
C GLN A 63 11.60 6.55 12.54
N ALA A 64 12.18 5.99 13.60
CA ALA A 64 13.42 5.23 13.51
C ALA A 64 13.25 3.95 12.65
N LYS A 65 12.10 3.26 12.76
CA LYS A 65 11.77 2.13 11.88
C LYS A 65 11.67 2.57 10.42
N LYS A 66 11.05 3.72 10.15
CA LYS A 66 10.91 4.30 8.80
C LYS A 66 12.26 4.60 8.18
N GLU A 67 13.13 5.27 8.91
CA GLU A 67 14.51 5.59 8.48
C GLU A 67 15.30 4.32 8.18
N THR A 68 15.17 3.30 9.03
CA THR A 68 15.82 1.99 8.82
C THR A 68 15.32 1.33 7.53
N LEU A 69 14.00 1.29 7.31
CA LEU A 69 13.42 0.73 6.09
C LEU A 69 13.90 1.44 4.82
N GLN A 70 14.05 2.77 4.87
CA GLN A 70 14.50 3.58 3.74
C GLN A 70 15.98 3.40 3.39
N THR A 71 16.78 2.76 4.25
CA THR A 71 18.16 2.37 3.90
C THR A 71 18.20 1.27 2.84
N ILE A 72 17.11 0.52 2.66
CA ILE A 72 16.99 -0.55 1.69
C ILE A 72 16.69 0.06 0.32
N SER A 73 17.54 -0.23 -0.67
CA SER A 73 17.34 0.22 -2.05
C SER A 73 15.95 -0.18 -2.58
N GLY A 74 15.21 0.79 -3.11
CA GLY A 74 13.85 0.60 -3.61
C GLY A 74 12.73 0.85 -2.58
N ILE A 75 13.04 1.05 -1.30
CA ILE A 75 12.05 1.40 -0.28
C ILE A 75 12.06 2.92 -0.04
N GLY A 76 11.07 3.62 -0.59
CA GLY A 76 10.84 5.05 -0.34
C GLY A 76 9.76 5.31 0.72
N THR A 77 9.48 6.59 1.00
CA THR A 77 8.49 7.05 2.02
C THR A 77 7.14 6.36 1.96
N VAL A 78 6.56 6.23 0.76
CA VAL A 78 5.23 5.62 0.62
C VAL A 78 5.26 4.15 1.04
N VAL A 79 6.27 3.40 0.58
CA VAL A 79 6.40 1.98 0.87
C VAL A 79 6.76 1.76 2.34
N SER A 80 7.66 2.55 2.91
CA SER A 80 8.01 2.46 4.33
C SER A 80 6.81 2.75 5.23
N ASN A 81 5.99 3.75 4.88
CA ASN A 81 4.78 4.09 5.63
C ASN A 81 3.75 2.95 5.57
N ASP A 82 3.56 2.35 4.39
CA ASP A 82 2.64 1.23 4.22
C ASP A 82 3.11 -0.01 4.97
N LEU A 83 4.42 -0.32 4.96
CA LEU A 83 4.98 -1.43 5.74
C LEU A 83 4.79 -1.21 7.25
N ILE A 84 5.04 -0.01 7.76
CA ILE A 84 4.85 0.31 9.19
C ILE A 84 3.39 0.21 9.59
N ALA A 85 2.47 0.69 8.74
CA ALA A 85 1.05 0.73 9.04
C ALA A 85 0.36 -0.64 8.89
N LEU A 86 0.82 -1.49 7.98
CA LEU A 86 0.22 -2.80 7.69
C LEU A 86 0.93 -3.96 8.42
N LEU A 87 2.19 -3.80 8.80
CA LEU A 87 3.01 -4.85 9.43
C LEU A 87 3.72 -4.32 10.69
N PRO A 88 2.98 -4.03 11.78
CA PRO A 88 3.57 -3.54 13.02
C PRO A 88 4.60 -4.51 13.63
N GLU A 89 4.48 -5.81 13.37
CA GLU A 89 5.37 -6.90 13.80
C GLU A 89 6.69 -6.97 13.00
N LEU A 90 6.84 -6.13 11.97
CA LEU A 90 8.06 -6.07 11.18
C LEU A 90 9.23 -5.61 12.05
N GLY A 91 10.26 -6.46 12.15
CA GLY A 91 11.42 -6.27 13.02
C GLY A 91 11.36 -7.02 14.35
N THR A 92 10.20 -7.57 14.75
CA THR A 92 10.11 -8.46 15.93
C THR A 92 10.03 -9.94 15.53
N LEU A 93 9.33 -10.24 14.43
CA LEU A 93 9.23 -11.59 13.90
C LEU A 93 10.38 -11.90 12.94
N ASN A 94 10.75 -13.18 12.84
CA ASN A 94 11.79 -13.59 11.91
C ASN A 94 11.28 -13.55 10.46
N ARG A 95 12.21 -13.57 9.49
CA ARG A 95 11.90 -13.50 8.06
C ARG A 95 10.88 -14.53 7.56
N LYS A 96 10.88 -15.76 8.10
CA LYS A 96 9.94 -16.82 7.68
C LYS A 96 8.54 -16.54 8.22
N GLN A 97 8.44 -16.10 9.47
CA GLN A 97 7.16 -15.75 10.11
C GLN A 97 6.51 -14.56 9.41
N ILE A 98 7.27 -13.50 9.12
CA ILE A 98 6.77 -12.34 8.37
C ILE A 98 6.35 -12.75 6.96
N ALA A 99 7.20 -13.49 6.22
CA ALA A 99 6.85 -13.93 4.87
C ALA A 99 5.57 -14.78 4.86
N SER A 100 5.38 -15.63 5.87
CA SER A 100 4.16 -16.44 6.03
C SER A 100 2.94 -15.57 6.37
N LEU A 101 3.11 -14.58 7.26
CA LEU A 101 2.03 -13.67 7.68
C LEU A 101 1.48 -12.86 6.49
N VAL A 102 2.36 -12.41 5.60
CA VAL A 102 1.98 -11.63 4.41
C VAL A 102 1.66 -12.48 3.19
N GLY A 103 1.69 -13.81 3.32
CA GLY A 103 1.33 -14.74 2.25
C GLY A 103 2.35 -14.87 1.11
N VAL A 104 3.59 -14.40 1.30
CA VAL A 104 4.66 -14.49 0.29
C VAL A 104 5.65 -15.63 0.55
N ALA A 105 5.56 -16.32 1.69
CA ALA A 105 6.39 -17.49 1.96
C ALA A 105 6.00 -18.66 1.03
N PRO A 106 6.98 -19.28 0.34
CA PRO A 106 6.73 -20.53 -0.37
C PRO A 106 6.43 -21.64 0.64
N ILE A 107 5.32 -22.34 0.44
CA ILE A 107 4.92 -23.49 1.26
C ILE A 107 5.37 -24.75 0.51
N SER A 108 6.32 -25.50 1.09
CA SER A 108 6.67 -26.83 0.59
C SER A 108 5.46 -27.76 0.77
N ASN A 109 4.96 -28.32 -0.33
CA ASN A 109 3.84 -29.25 -0.32
C ASN A 109 4.34 -30.65 0.09
N ASP A 110 4.77 -30.80 1.35
CA ASP A 110 5.23 -32.07 1.92
C ASP A 110 4.10 -33.09 2.12
N SER A 111 2.87 -32.80 1.68
CA SER A 111 1.77 -33.77 1.65
C SER A 111 1.90 -34.81 0.54
N GLY A 112 3.08 -34.92 -0.11
CA GLY A 112 3.41 -35.98 -1.03
C GLY A 112 3.42 -37.34 -0.35
N ASN A 113 2.24 -37.91 -0.08
CA ASN A 113 2.06 -39.33 -0.32
C ASN A 113 2.13 -39.51 -1.84
N LEU A 114 3.35 -39.65 -2.38
CA LEU A 114 3.58 -40.46 -3.56
C LEU A 114 3.25 -41.91 -3.14
N SER A 115 1.97 -42.20 -2.95
CA SER A 115 1.51 -43.57 -2.97
C SER A 115 1.69 -44.05 -4.40
N SER A 116 2.83 -44.68 -4.64
CA SER A 116 3.05 -45.60 -5.74
C SER A 116 1.82 -46.49 -5.93
N ILE A 117 1.36 -46.59 -7.18
CA ILE A 117 1.16 -47.82 -7.99
C ILE A 117 0.48 -47.40 -9.29
#